data_AF-A0A2V6BTN7-F1
#
_entry.id   AF-A0A2V6BTN7-F1
#
_cell.length_a   1.000
_cell.length_b   1.000
_cell.length_c   1.000
_cell.angle_alpha   90.00
_cell.angle_beta   90.00
_cell.angle_gamma   90.00
#
_symmetry.space_group_name_H-M   'P 1'
#
loop_
_entity.id
_entity.type
_entity.pdbx_description
1 polymer ?
#
loop_
_entity_poly.entity_id
_entity_poly.type
_entity_poly.pdbx_seq_one_letter_code
_entity_poly.pdbx_strand_id
1 'polypeptide(L)'
;MLLARTLDDKFAGLYRAGKIHGGVFLGRGQEALSVSVGLALRKGDVFAPLIRDQAGRLAFGEPILDAVRTYLGSTLGPMRGR
;
A
#
# COMPACT_ATOMS: atom_id res chain seq x y z
N MET A 1 -10.43 3.11 5.03
CA MET A 1 -10.84 2.73 3.65
C MET A 1 -10.70 3.88 2.65
N LEU A 2 -11.31 5.06 2.84
CA LEU A 2 -11.20 6.20 1.90
C LEU A 2 -9.75 6.57 1.58
N LEU A 3 -8.88 6.63 2.60
CA LEU A 3 -7.46 6.90 2.43
C LEU A 3 -6.77 5.92 1.46
N ALA A 4 -7.05 4.62 1.60
CA ALA A 4 -6.49 3.58 0.72
C ALA A 4 -7.00 3.75 -0.73
N ARG A 5 -8.30 4.03 -0.90
CA ARG A 5 -8.91 4.32 -2.21
C ARG A 5 -8.23 5.51 -2.89
N THR A 6 -8.04 6.62 -2.16
CA THR A 6 -7.37 7.82 -2.68
C THR A 6 -5.91 7.54 -3.04
N LEU A 7 -5.21 6.75 -2.22
CA LEU A 7 -3.82 6.38 -2.48
C LEU A 7 -3.70 5.51 -3.74
N ASP A 8 -4.55 4.51 -3.90
CA ASP A 8 -4.59 3.66 -5.10
C ASP A 8 -4.89 4.48 -6.37
N ASP A 9 -5.83 5.41 -6.30
CA ASP A 9 -6.15 6.30 -7.43
C ASP A 9 -4.95 7.19 -7.79
N LYS A 10 -4.21 7.67 -6.78
CA LYS A 10 -2.98 8.43 -7.00
C LYS A 10 -1.90 7.57 -7.64
N PHE A 11 -1.71 6.34 -7.18
CA PHE A 11 -0.76 5.39 -7.77
C PHE A 11 -1.12 5.04 -9.21
N ALA A 12 -2.40 4.82 -9.51
CA ALA A 12 -2.87 4.63 -10.88
C ALA A 12 -2.51 5.81 -11.78
N GLY A 13 -2.71 7.04 -11.28
CA GLY A 13 -2.34 8.27 -11.99
C GLY A 13 -0.84 8.40 -12.22
N LEU A 14 -0.02 8.13 -11.20
CA LEU A 14 1.45 8.18 -11.30
C LEU A 14 2.00 7.12 -12.24
N TYR A 15 1.43 5.93 -12.26
CA TYR A 15 1.80 4.87 -13.19
C TYR A 15 1.49 5.26 -14.64
N ARG A 16 0.27 5.76 -14.92
CA ARG A 16 -0.10 6.26 -16.25
C ARG A 16 0.76 7.45 -16.71
N ALA A 17 1.27 8.25 -15.77
CA ALA A 17 2.19 9.35 -16.03
C ALA A 17 3.67 8.91 -16.17
N GLY A 18 3.96 7.60 -16.16
CA GLY A 18 5.31 7.06 -16.29
C GLY A 18 6.22 7.35 -15.09
N LYS A 19 5.66 7.66 -13.91
CA LYS A 19 6.44 7.96 -12.69
C LYS A 19 6.72 6.72 -11.84
N ILE A 20 5.86 5.71 -11.93
CA ILE A 20 6.09 4.39 -11.33
C ILE A 20 6.57 3.46 -12.44
N HIS A 21 7.70 2.80 -12.21
CA HIS A 21 8.35 1.93 -13.19
C HIS A 21 8.00 0.47 -12.90
N GLY A 22 7.90 -0.36 -13.94
CA GLY A 22 7.49 -1.75 -13.81
C GLY A 22 5.97 -1.89 -13.68
N GLY A 23 5.48 -2.11 -12.47
CA GLY A 23 4.06 -2.39 -12.20
C GLY A 23 3.54 -1.76 -10.92
N VAL A 24 2.22 -1.59 -10.87
CA VAL A 24 1.50 -1.10 -9.69
C VAL A 24 0.29 -2.01 -9.43
N PHE A 25 0.11 -2.45 -8.19
CA PHE A 25 -0.92 -3.42 -7.83
C PHE A 25 -1.96 -2.77 -6.92
N LEU A 26 -3.12 -2.46 -7.51
CA LEU A 26 -4.15 -1.67 -6.85
C LEU A 26 -5.20 -2.57 -6.19
N GLY A 27 -5.58 -2.24 -4.97
CA GLY A 27 -6.63 -2.90 -4.17
C GLY A 27 -8.02 -2.26 -4.34
N ARG A 28 -8.19 -1.31 -5.28
CA ARG A 28 -9.47 -0.63 -5.54
C ARG A 28 -10.65 -1.61 -5.59
N GLY A 29 -11.63 -1.41 -4.72
CA GLY A 29 -12.83 -2.24 -4.59
C GLY A 29 -12.71 -3.40 -3.60
N GLN A 30 -11.51 -3.67 -3.07
CA GLN A 30 -11.23 -4.72 -2.09
C GLN A 30 -10.83 -4.15 -0.72
N GLU A 31 -11.10 -2.86 -0.47
CA GLU A 31 -10.62 -2.17 0.74
C GLU A 31 -11.19 -2.78 2.01
N ALA A 32 -12.47 -3.16 2.00
CA ALA A 32 -13.12 -3.74 3.17
C ALA A 32 -12.45 -5.06 3.59
N LEU A 33 -12.20 -5.95 2.63
CA LEU A 33 -11.50 -7.22 2.85
C LEU A 33 -10.09 -7.01 3.42
N SER A 34 -9.33 -6.11 2.81
CA SER A 34 -7.93 -5.89 3.20
C SER A 34 -7.84 -5.17 4.56
N VAL A 35 -8.66 -4.15 4.81
CA VAL A 35 -8.72 -3.44 6.10
C VAL A 35 -9.19 -4.33 7.24
N SER A 36 -10.18 -5.22 7.01
CA SER A 36 -10.73 -6.06 8.08
C SER A 36 -9.66 -6.94 8.71
N VAL A 37 -8.70 -7.44 7.92
CA VAL A 37 -7.58 -8.24 8.44
C VAL A 37 -6.70 -7.37 9.33
N GLY A 38 -6.25 -6.21 8.85
CA GLY A 38 -5.38 -5.32 9.62
C GLY A 38 -6.00 -4.84 10.94
N LEU A 39 -7.31 -4.60 10.96
CA LEU A 39 -8.03 -4.19 12.19
C LEU A 39 -8.30 -5.33 13.17
N ALA A 40 -8.37 -6.58 12.70
CA ALA A 40 -8.65 -7.74 13.56
C ALA A 40 -7.41 -8.21 14.34
N LEU A 41 -6.21 -7.84 13.88
CA LEU A 41 -4.94 -8.22 14.51
C LEU A 41 -4.72 -7.44 15.82
N ARG A 42 -4.06 -8.12 16.76
CA ARG A 42 -3.70 -7.57 18.08
C ARG A 42 -2.20 -7.31 18.15
N LYS A 43 -1.79 -6.55 19.16
CA LYS A 43 -0.37 -6.32 19.44
C LYS A 43 0.34 -7.67 19.63
N GLY A 44 1.38 -7.90 18.83
CA GLY A 44 2.15 -9.14 18.81
C GLY A 44 1.79 -10.08 17.66
N ASP A 45 0.63 -9.88 17.02
CA ASP A 45 0.28 -10.63 15.82
C ASP A 45 1.07 -10.11 14.61
N VAL A 46 1.30 -11.01 13.64
CA VAL A 46 2.04 -10.70 12.42
C VAL A 46 1.06 -10.49 11.27
N PHE A 47 1.19 -9.36 10.60
CA PHE A 47 0.49 -9.11 9.34
C PHE A 47 1.39 -9.47 8.16
N ALA A 48 0.93 -10.41 7.32
CA ALA A 48 1.63 -10.87 6.11
C ALA A 48 0.80 -10.51 4.86
N PRO A 49 0.88 -9.25 4.37
CA PRO A 49 0.09 -8.78 3.23
C PRO A 49 0.58 -9.35 1.89
N LEU A 50 -0.34 -9.51 0.94
CA LEU A 50 0.00 -9.72 -0.47
C LEU A 50 0.19 -8.38 -1.19
N ILE A 51 0.59 -8.46 -2.47
CA ILE A 51 0.90 -7.29 -3.31
C ILE A 51 -0.28 -6.31 -3.51
N ARG A 52 -1.53 -6.73 -3.23
CA ARG A 52 -2.75 -5.90 -3.36
C ARG A 52 -3.37 -5.49 -2.03
N ASP A 53 -2.67 -5.66 -0.91
CA ASP A 53 -3.19 -5.39 0.43
C ASP A 53 -2.86 -3.99 0.98
N GLN A 54 -2.85 -2.97 0.13
CA GLN A 54 -2.49 -1.61 0.55
C GLN A 54 -3.39 -1.10 1.68
N ALA A 55 -4.70 -1.41 1.63
CA ALA A 55 -5.63 -0.94 2.65
C ALA A 55 -5.39 -1.63 4.01
N GLY A 56 -5.08 -2.93 4.00
CA GLY A 56 -4.67 -3.68 5.19
C GLY A 56 -3.34 -3.22 5.76
N ARG A 57 -2.35 -2.92 4.92
CA ARG A 57 -1.07 -2.32 5.34
C ARG A 57 -1.27 -1.01 6.09
N LEU A 58 -2.09 -0.11 5.55
CA LEU A 58 -2.43 1.15 6.22
C LEU A 58 -3.18 0.91 7.54
N ALA A 59 -4.10 -0.04 7.59
CA ALA A 59 -4.82 -0.39 8.81
C ALA A 59 -3.91 -1.01 9.89
N PHE A 60 -2.92 -1.80 9.48
CA PHE A 60 -1.91 -2.38 10.36
C PHE A 60 -0.88 -1.35 10.86
N GLY A 61 -0.85 -0.15 10.26
CA GLY A 61 -0.02 0.97 10.70
C GLY A 61 1.17 1.30 9.80
N GLU A 62 1.24 0.75 8.58
CA GLU A 62 2.24 1.17 7.58
C GLU A 62 2.04 2.67 7.26
N PRO A 63 3.08 3.52 7.41
CA PRO A 63 3.00 4.90 7.01
C PRO A 63 2.77 5.03 5.50
N ILE A 64 1.88 5.93 5.07
CA ILE A 64 1.64 6.22 3.65
C ILE A 64 2.95 6.53 2.92
N LEU A 65 3.85 7.26 3.59
CA LEU A 65 5.14 7.65 3.04
C LEU A 65 5.97 6.44 2.61
N ASP A 66 5.93 5.34 3.37
CA ASP A 66 6.70 4.14 3.06
C ASP A 66 6.09 3.36 1.88
N ALA A 67 4.76 3.34 1.78
CA ALA A 67 4.06 2.83 0.61
C ALA A 67 4.45 3.60 -0.67
N VAL A 68 4.45 4.94 -0.60
CA VAL A 68 4.81 5.80 -1.73
C VAL A 68 6.29 5.64 -2.10
N ARG A 69 7.18 5.60 -1.11
CA ARG A 69 8.62 5.38 -1.32
C ARG A 69 8.91 4.05 -2.00
N THR A 70 8.18 3.00 -1.65
CA THR A 70 8.31 1.68 -2.28
C THR A 70 7.98 1.75 -3.77
N TYR A 71 6.82 2.29 -4.15
CA TYR A 71 6.44 2.40 -5.56
C TYR A 71 7.30 3.36 -6.39
N LEU A 72 7.90 4.37 -5.76
CA LEU A 72 8.80 5.30 -6.42
C LEU A 72 10.27 4.84 -6.41
N GLY A 73 10.58 3.66 -5.84
CA GLY A 73 11.95 3.15 -5.79
C GLY A 73 12.90 4.02 -4.95
N SER A 74 12.38 4.70 -3.92
CA SER A 74 13.19 5.59 -3.09
C SER A 74 14.16 4.81 -2.20
N THR A 75 15.42 5.25 -2.14
CA THR A 75 16.44 4.72 -1.22
C THR A 75 16.13 4.98 0.25
N LEU A 76 15.23 5.91 0.55
CA LEU A 76 14.72 6.20 1.89
C LEU A 76 13.52 5.31 2.28
N GLY A 77 13.03 4.48 1.36
CA GLY A 77 11.96 3.53 1.63
C GLY A 77 12.45 2.28 2.37
N PRO A 78 11.52 1.45 2.88
CA PRO A 78 11.85 0.23 3.62
C PRO A 78 12.68 -0.76 2.80
N MET A 79 12.45 -0.79 1.48
CA MET A 79 13.19 -1.65 0.53
C MET A 79 14.49 -1.02 0.02
N ARG A 80 14.80 0.23 0.41
CA ARG A 80 16.01 0.97 -0.01
C ARG A 80 16.18 1.05 -1.54
N GLY A 81 15.06 1.21 -2.25
CA GLY A 81 15.03 1.32 -3.71
C GLY A 81 15.20 0.01 -4.47
N ARG A 82 15.01 -1.13 -3.81
CA ARG A 82 15.01 -2.47 -4.42
C ARG A 82 13.61 -3.00 -4.64
#